data_AF-A0A6V7IT34-F1
#
_entry.id   AF-A0A6V7IT34-F1
#
_cell.length_a   1.000
_cell.length_b   1.000
_cell.length_c   1.000
_cell.angle_alpha   90.00
_cell.angle_beta   90.00
_cell.angle_gamma   90.00
#
_symmetry.space_group_name_H-M   'P 1'
#
loop_
_entity.id
_entity.type
_entity.pdbx_description
1 polymer ?
#
loop_
_entity_poly.entity_id
_entity_poly.type
_entity_poly.pdbx_seq_one_letter_code
_entity_poly.pdbx_strand_id
1 'polypeptide(L)'
;DVARDAAAVRLFIKEGHQIVLAQSFAKNMGLYGQRVGAFSLIASNPDEAARALSQIKILIRPMYSNPPIHGARIVNEILSDPLLKQQWLGDVKGMADRIIGVRTQLRENLKKNGSSRDWSHITDQIGMFCFTGLKAPE
;
A
#
# COMPACT_ATOMS: atom_id res chain seq x y z
N ASP A 1 -2.08 9.85 3.04
CA ASP A 1 -0.82 10.62 3.24
C ASP A 1 0.20 9.58 3.62
N VAL A 2 1.31 9.46 2.89
CA VAL A 2 2.26 8.35 3.08
C VAL A 2 2.79 8.25 4.51
N ALA A 3 2.91 9.37 5.24
CA ALA A 3 3.36 9.34 6.63
C ALA A 3 2.26 8.84 7.56
N ARG A 4 1.03 9.36 7.41
CA ARG A 4 -0.15 8.88 8.12
C ARG A 4 -0.45 7.41 7.84
N ASP A 5 -0.33 6.97 6.59
CA ASP A 5 -0.64 5.60 6.16
C ASP A 5 0.35 4.59 6.78
N ALA A 6 1.60 5.00 7.03
CA ALA A 6 2.62 4.20 7.69
C ALA A 6 2.62 4.34 9.23
N ALA A 7 1.74 5.16 9.82
CA ALA A 7 1.80 5.51 11.24
C ALA A 7 1.62 4.29 12.16
N ALA A 8 0.66 3.40 11.85
CA ALA A 8 0.42 2.19 12.64
C ALA A 8 1.65 1.27 12.68
N VAL A 9 2.27 1.02 11.52
CA VAL A 9 3.49 0.21 11.42
C VAL A 9 4.63 0.84 12.24
N ARG A 10 4.82 2.16 12.13
CA ARG A 10 5.86 2.88 12.88
C ARG A 10 5.60 2.89 14.38
N LEU A 11 4.34 2.97 14.81
CA LEU A 11 3.95 2.88 16.20
C LEU A 11 4.32 1.52 16.79
N PHE A 12 4.00 0.43 16.09
CA PHE A 12 4.34 -0.91 16.54
C PHE A 12 5.86 -1.10 16.71
N ILE A 13 6.64 -0.62 15.74
CA ILE A 13 8.10 -0.66 15.85
C ILE A 13 8.60 0.17 17.04
N LYS A 14 8.03 1.37 17.24
CA LYS A 14 8.39 2.26 18.36
C LYS A 14 8.10 1.63 19.73
N GLU A 15 7.04 0.83 19.84
CA GLU A 15 6.69 0.09 21.05
C GLU A 15 7.51 -1.20 21.25
N GLY A 16 8.44 -1.51 20.34
CA GLY A 16 9.33 -2.66 20.44
C GLY A 16 8.78 -3.95 19.84
N HIS A 17 7.67 -3.90 19.10
CA HIS A 17 7.13 -5.09 18.44
C HIS A 17 8.00 -5.49 17.24
N GLN A 18 8.36 -6.78 17.19
CA GLN A 18 9.02 -7.38 16.04
C GLN A 18 7.98 -7.79 15.01
N ILE A 19 7.91 -7.05 13.90
CA ILE A 19 6.94 -7.28 12.84
C ILE A 19 7.59 -7.87 11.59
N VAL A 20 6.74 -8.50 10.77
CA VAL A 20 7.02 -8.74 9.36
C VAL A 20 6.12 -7.84 8.52
N LEU A 21 6.65 -7.30 7.42
CA LEU A 21 5.95 -6.36 6.56
C LEU A 21 6.12 -6.78 5.09
N ALA A 22 5.00 -6.96 4.40
CA ALA A 22 4.95 -7.10 2.95
C ALA A 22 4.49 -5.77 2.31
N GLN A 23 5.29 -5.24 1.39
CA GLN A 23 5.01 -3.99 0.68
C GLN A 23 4.84 -4.27 -0.81
N SER A 24 3.87 -3.60 -1.44
CA SER A 24 3.62 -3.71 -2.88
C SER A 24 3.67 -2.32 -3.52
N PHE A 25 4.41 -2.20 -4.63
CA PHE A 25 4.48 -0.96 -5.41
C PHE A 25 3.50 -0.93 -6.59
N ALA A 26 2.62 -1.94 -6.70
CA ALA A 26 1.70 -2.05 -7.83
C ALA A 26 0.72 -0.87 -7.92
N LYS A 27 0.26 -0.33 -6.78
CA LYS A 27 -0.83 0.65 -6.73
C LYS A 27 -0.31 2.07 -6.55
N ASN A 28 0.54 2.28 -5.54
CA ASN A 28 1.07 3.61 -5.22
C ASN A 28 2.07 4.14 -6.26
N MET A 29 2.67 3.28 -7.10
CA MET A 29 3.54 3.66 -8.21
C MET A 29 3.00 3.22 -9.58
N GLY A 30 1.80 2.60 -9.63
CA GLY A 30 1.23 2.10 -10.88
C GLY A 30 1.99 0.92 -11.52
N LEU A 31 2.90 0.28 -10.79
CA LEU A 31 3.79 -0.77 -11.30
C LEU A 31 3.15 -2.17 -11.28
N TYR A 32 1.86 -2.27 -11.67
CA TYR A 32 1.05 -3.49 -11.56
C TYR A 32 1.73 -4.72 -12.18
N GLY A 33 2.10 -4.61 -13.47
CA GLY A 33 2.70 -5.69 -14.25
C GLY A 33 4.18 -5.93 -13.96
N GLN A 34 4.85 -4.98 -13.30
CA GLN A 34 6.29 -5.08 -12.99
C GLN A 34 6.59 -5.98 -11.78
N ARG A 35 5.54 -6.39 -11.05
CA ARG A 35 5.60 -7.35 -9.93
C ARG A 35 6.62 -6.97 -8.85
N VAL A 36 6.71 -5.68 -8.54
CA VAL A 36 7.67 -5.15 -7.57
C VAL A 36 7.04 -4.97 -6.17
N GLY A 37 7.79 -5.43 -5.17
CA GLY A 37 7.43 -5.40 -3.76
C GLY A 37 8.65 -5.70 -2.89
N ALA A 38 8.47 -5.66 -1.58
CA ALA A 38 9.50 -5.97 -0.60
C ALA A 38 8.92 -6.76 0.57
N PHE A 39 9.73 -7.63 1.15
CA PHE A 39 9.47 -8.31 2.41
C PHE A 39 10.51 -7.84 3.43
N SER A 40 10.06 -7.31 4.56
CA SER A 40 10.91 -6.85 5.66
C SER A 40 10.59 -7.63 6.92
N LEU A 41 11.61 -7.96 7.70
CA LEU A 41 11.50 -8.56 9.03
C LEU A 41 12.31 -7.72 10.01
N ILE A 42 11.70 -7.34 11.13
CA ILE A 42 12.37 -6.58 12.18
C ILE A 42 12.96 -7.57 13.19
N ALA A 43 14.29 -7.68 13.21
CA ALA A 43 15.03 -8.51 14.15
C ALA A 43 15.49 -7.70 15.38
N SER A 44 15.82 -8.39 16.47
CA SER A 44 16.27 -7.75 17.73
C SER A 44 17.66 -7.14 17.60
N ASN A 45 18.49 -7.70 16.71
CA ASN A 45 19.86 -7.29 16.49
C ASN A 45 20.34 -7.66 15.07
N PRO A 46 21.48 -7.11 14.60
CA PRO A 46 22.02 -7.41 13.28
C PRO A 46 22.33 -8.90 13.03
N ASP A 47 22.77 -9.64 14.05
CA ASP A 47 23.10 -11.06 13.90
C ASP A 47 21.85 -11.90 13.61
N GLU A 48 20.75 -11.62 14.31
CA GLU A 48 19.46 -12.25 14.06
C GLU A 48 18.93 -11.88 12.66
N ALA A 49 19.05 -10.62 12.24
CA ALA A 49 18.68 -10.19 10.89
C ALA A 49 19.45 -10.97 9.81
N ALA A 50 20.76 -11.17 10.00
CA ALA A 50 21.60 -11.92 9.07
C ALA A 50 21.19 -13.40 8.97
N ARG A 51 20.89 -14.05 10.12
CA ARG A 51 20.39 -15.43 10.15
C ARG A 51 19.02 -15.56 9.49
N ALA A 52 18.10 -14.64 9.76
CA ALA A 52 16.78 -14.63 9.13
C ALA A 52 16.91 -14.45 7.60
N LEU A 53 17.75 -13.50 7.17
CA LEU A 53 18.00 -13.25 5.75
C LEU A 53 18.61 -14.46 5.03
N SER A 54 19.51 -15.22 5.67
CA SER A 54 20.07 -16.43 5.06
C SER A 54 18.98 -17.50 4.82
N GLN A 55 18.07 -17.69 5.77
CA GLN A 55 16.95 -18.63 5.62
C GLN A 55 15.95 -18.16 4.56
N ILE A 56 15.64 -16.86 4.51
CA ILE A 56 14.77 -16.29 3.47
C ILE A 56 15.37 -16.52 2.08
N LYS A 57 16.69 -16.35 1.91
CA LYS A 57 17.38 -16.64 0.65
C LYS A 57 17.27 -18.12 0.25
N ILE A 58 17.41 -19.03 1.22
CA ILE A 58 17.24 -20.48 1.00
C ILE A 58 15.82 -20.79 0.53
N LEU A 59 14.79 -20.15 1.10
CA LEU A 59 13.39 -20.33 0.70
C LEU A 59 13.09 -19.76 -0.69
N ILE A 60 13.60 -18.57 -1.01
CA ILE A 60 13.36 -17.91 -2.31
C ILE A 60 13.97 -18.69 -3.48
N ARG A 61 15.16 -19.26 -3.27
CA ARG A 61 15.93 -19.92 -4.34
C ARG A 61 15.16 -21.04 -5.08
N PRO A 62 14.51 -22.01 -4.39
CA PRO A 62 13.70 -23.02 -5.06
C PRO A 62 12.32 -22.51 -5.53
N MET A 63 11.84 -21.34 -5.07
CA MET A 63 10.55 -20.79 -5.52
C MET A 63 10.65 -20.13 -6.89
N TYR A 64 11.62 -19.23 -7.07
CA TYR A 64 11.77 -18.47 -8.31
C TYR A 64 13.21 -18.01 -8.58
N SER A 65 14.20 -18.58 -7.87
CA SER A 65 15.62 -18.22 -7.96
C SER A 65 15.95 -16.79 -7.49
N ASN A 66 15.57 -15.77 -8.26
CA ASN A 66 15.85 -14.36 -7.99
C ASN A 66 14.76 -13.45 -8.56
N PRO A 67 14.52 -12.26 -7.96
CA PRO A 67 13.40 -11.40 -8.33
C PRO A 67 13.60 -10.66 -9.67
N PRO A 68 12.51 -10.25 -10.35
CA PRO A 68 12.60 -9.44 -11.56
C PRO A 68 13.20 -8.05 -11.27
N ILE A 69 14.18 -7.64 -12.08
CA ILE A 69 15.00 -6.45 -11.80
C ILE A 69 14.38 -5.11 -12.24
N HIS A 70 13.57 -5.09 -13.30
CA HIS A 70 13.16 -3.85 -13.95
C HIS A 70 12.30 -2.96 -13.04
N GLY A 71 11.24 -3.52 -12.43
CA GLY A 71 10.40 -2.79 -11.49
C GLY A 71 11.19 -2.26 -10.29
N ALA A 72 12.14 -3.06 -9.76
CA ALA A 72 13.00 -2.63 -8.66
C ALA A 72 13.89 -1.43 -9.04
N ARG A 73 14.41 -1.38 -10.27
CA ARG A 73 15.18 -0.24 -10.77
C ARG A 73 14.34 1.04 -10.87
N ILE A 74 13.10 0.94 -11.37
CA ILE A 74 12.19 2.11 -11.42
C ILE A 74 11.92 2.64 -10.01
N VAL A 75 11.58 1.76 -9.07
CA VAL A 75 11.34 2.15 -7.66
C VAL A 75 12.60 2.81 -7.08
N ASN A 76 13.78 2.23 -7.32
CA ASN A 76 15.03 2.77 -6.82
C ASN A 76 15.32 4.17 -7.40
N GLU A 77 15.15 4.36 -8.70
CA GLU A 77 15.35 5.65 -9.37
C GLU A 77 14.45 6.73 -8.76
N ILE A 78 13.15 6.46 -8.66
CA ILE A 78 12.16 7.41 -8.12
C ILE A 78 12.45 7.73 -6.65
N LEU A 79 12.80 6.75 -5.83
CA LEU A 79 12.96 6.96 -4.38
C LEU A 79 14.32 7.52 -3.99
N SER A 80 15.35 7.37 -4.83
CA SER A 80 16.71 7.85 -4.56
C SER A 80 16.93 9.28 -5.06
N ASP A 81 16.20 9.71 -6.09
CA ASP A 81 16.22 11.09 -6.58
C ASP A 81 15.19 11.95 -5.81
N PRO A 82 15.60 13.04 -5.13
CA PRO A 82 14.69 13.89 -4.36
C PRO A 82 13.58 14.55 -5.19
N LEU A 83 13.87 14.94 -6.43
CA LEU A 83 12.92 15.60 -7.33
C LEU A 83 11.88 14.59 -7.81
N LEU A 84 12.30 13.41 -8.27
CA LEU A 84 11.39 12.35 -8.68
C LEU A 84 10.54 11.86 -7.52
N LYS A 85 11.12 11.72 -6.32
CA LYS A 85 10.39 11.34 -5.11
C LYS A 85 9.33 12.38 -4.77
N GLN A 86 9.65 13.67 -4.85
CA GLN A 86 8.69 14.73 -4.58
C GLN A 86 7.55 14.72 -5.59
N GLN A 87 7.85 14.54 -6.88
CA GLN A 87 6.84 14.38 -7.92
C GLN A 87 5.93 13.17 -7.63
N TRP A 88 6.50 12.01 -7.33
CA TRP A 88 5.73 10.81 -6.97
C TRP A 88 4.81 11.02 -5.77
N LEU A 89 5.27 11.74 -4.74
CA LEU A 89 4.44 12.10 -3.58
C LEU A 89 3.24 12.99 -3.96
N GLY A 90 3.42 13.88 -4.94
CA GLY A 90 2.34 14.66 -5.53
C GLY A 90 1.36 13.78 -6.32
N ASP A 91 1.87 12.90 -7.18
CA ASP A 91 1.07 12.02 -8.04
C ASP A 91 0.21 11.06 -7.22
N VAL A 92 0.79 10.42 -6.19
CA VAL A 92 0.05 9.50 -5.30
C VAL A 92 -1.01 10.24 -4.50
N LYS A 93 -0.74 11.49 -4.09
CA LYS A 93 -1.74 12.34 -3.43
C LYS A 93 -2.89 12.67 -4.39
N GLY A 94 -2.60 13.07 -5.62
CA GLY A 94 -3.63 13.36 -6.63
C GLY A 94 -4.54 12.15 -6.89
N MET A 95 -3.96 10.95 -6.97
CA MET A 95 -4.71 9.70 -7.10
C MET A 95 -5.64 9.43 -5.90
N ALA A 96 -5.14 9.63 -4.67
CA ALA A 96 -5.92 9.46 -3.46
C ALA A 96 -7.05 10.48 -3.34
N ASP A 97 -6.76 11.77 -3.58
CA ASP A 97 -7.72 12.87 -3.53
C ASP A 97 -8.86 12.65 -4.54
N ARG A 98 -8.55 12.15 -5.74
CA ARG A 98 -9.58 11.78 -6.72
C ARG A 98 -10.53 10.70 -6.20
N ILE A 99 -10.02 9.65 -5.56
CA ILE A 99 -10.86 8.57 -5.01
C ILE A 99 -11.76 9.10 -3.88
N ILE A 100 -11.23 9.96 -3.01
CA ILE A 100 -12.01 10.63 -1.95
C ILE A 100 -13.12 11.49 -2.58
N GLY A 101 -12.80 12.24 -3.65
CA GLY A 101 -13.77 13.03 -4.40
C GLY A 101 -14.89 12.18 -5.00
N VAL A 102 -14.55 11.06 -5.66
CA VAL A 102 -15.55 10.13 -6.23
C VAL A 102 -16.46 9.56 -5.15
N ARG A 103 -15.91 9.17 -3.98
CA ARG A 103 -16.70 8.65 -2.85
C ARG A 103 -17.69 9.68 -2.32
N THR A 104 -17.23 10.91 -2.15
CA THR A 104 -18.05 12.04 -1.69
C THR A 104 -19.20 12.28 -2.66
N GLN A 105 -18.89 12.39 -3.97
CA GLN A 105 -19.89 12.59 -5.01
C GLN A 105 -20.90 11.45 -5.08
N LEU A 106 -20.47 10.19 -4.94
CA LEU A 106 -21.37 9.04 -4.95
C LEU A 106 -22.38 9.12 -3.79
N ARG A 107 -21.91 9.36 -2.56
CA ARG A 107 -22.76 9.50 -1.37
C ARG A 107 -23.77 10.64 -1.53
N GLU A 108 -23.31 11.81 -1.99
CA GLU A 108 -24.18 12.97 -2.22
C GLU A 108 -25.25 12.69 -3.28
N ASN A 109 -24.87 12.05 -4.38
CA ASN A 109 -25.79 11.73 -5.46
C ASN A 109 -26.81 10.67 -5.04
N LEU A 110 -26.45 9.67 -4.23
CA LEU A 110 -27.42 8.72 -3.67
C LEU A 110 -28.48 9.43 -2.83
N LYS A 111 -28.08 10.40 -2.01
CA LYS A 111 -29.00 11.24 -1.23
C LYS A 111 -29.88 12.12 -2.13
N LYS A 112 -29.29 12.79 -3.13
CA LYS A 112 -30.01 13.64 -4.10
C LYS A 112 -31.06 12.85 -4.89
N ASN A 113 -30.80 11.58 -5.19
CA ASN A 113 -31.74 10.68 -5.87
C ASN A 113 -32.76 10.02 -4.92
N GLY A 114 -32.91 10.51 -3.68
CA GLY A 114 -33.97 10.08 -2.77
C GLY A 114 -33.69 8.78 -2.02
N SER A 115 -32.46 8.27 -1.99
CA SER A 115 -32.14 7.10 -1.17
C SER A 115 -32.30 7.43 0.32
N SER A 116 -33.10 6.63 1.03
CA SER A 116 -33.36 6.77 2.48
C SER A 116 -32.39 6.00 3.38
N ARG A 117 -31.45 5.25 2.80
CA ARG A 117 -30.46 4.47 3.54
C ARG A 117 -29.31 5.37 4.02
N ASP A 118 -28.64 4.96 5.09
CA ASP A 118 -27.37 5.57 5.46
C ASP A 118 -26.26 5.07 4.51
N TRP A 119 -25.53 6.02 3.94
CA TRP A 119 -24.41 5.81 3.03
C TRP A 119 -23.10 6.44 3.56
N SER A 120 -23.04 6.76 4.87
CA SER A 120 -21.85 7.27 5.58
C SER A 120 -20.60 6.41 5.33
N HIS A 121 -20.78 5.09 5.30
CA HIS A 121 -19.69 4.12 5.06
C HIS A 121 -18.94 4.32 3.74
N ILE A 122 -19.57 4.92 2.73
CA ILE A 122 -18.89 5.21 1.45
C ILE A 122 -17.72 6.18 1.65
N THR A 123 -17.90 7.18 2.53
CA THR A 123 -16.91 8.22 2.81
C THR A 123 -16.02 7.91 4.01
N ASP A 124 -16.49 7.09 4.95
CA ASP A 124 -15.71 6.71 6.14
C ASP A 124 -14.67 5.63 5.82
N GLN A 125 -14.95 4.78 4.83
CA GLN A 125 -13.99 3.80 4.34
C GLN A 125 -12.85 4.45 3.56
N ILE A 126 -11.64 3.90 3.74
CA ILE A 126 -10.40 4.40 3.14
C ILE A 126 -9.95 3.47 2.01
N GLY A 127 -9.38 4.07 0.95
CA GLY A 127 -8.72 3.34 -0.13
C GLY A 127 -9.60 3.12 -1.35
N MET A 128 -9.15 2.23 -2.23
CA MET A 128 -9.73 2.06 -3.57
C MET A 128 -11.07 1.31 -3.57
N PHE A 129 -11.28 0.40 -2.61
CA PHE A 129 -12.46 -0.46 -2.58
C PHE A 129 -13.46 -0.01 -1.54
N CYS A 130 -14.74 -0.08 -1.90
CA CYS A 130 -15.85 0.21 -1.01
C CYS A 130 -16.65 -1.07 -0.76
N PHE A 131 -16.80 -1.45 0.50
CA PHE A 131 -17.72 -2.52 0.89
C PHE A 131 -19.13 -1.93 0.92
N THR A 132 -19.86 -2.07 -0.19
CA THR A 132 -21.10 -1.33 -0.44
C THR A 132 -22.26 -1.77 0.44
N GLY A 133 -22.26 -3.03 0.89
CA GLY A 133 -23.37 -3.66 1.61
C GLY A 133 -24.52 -4.10 0.70
N LEU A 134 -24.36 -4.01 -0.62
CA LEU A 134 -25.32 -4.55 -1.58
C LEU A 134 -25.25 -6.08 -1.60
N LYS A 135 -26.41 -6.73 -1.70
CA LYS A 135 -26.50 -8.17 -1.90
C LYS A 135 -26.34 -8.50 -3.38
N ALA A 136 -25.96 -9.75 -3.66
CA ALA A 136 -26.06 -10.28 -5.02
C ALA A 136 -27.52 -10.20 -5.50
N PRO A 137 -27.76 -10.05 -6.82
CA PRO A 137 -29.10 -10.23 -7.36
C PRO A 137 -29.63 -11.61 -6.97
N GLU A 138 -30.89 -11.66 -6.54
CA GLU A 138 -31.63 -12.92 -6.42
C GLU A 138 -31.94 -13.50 -7.80
#